data_AF-A0A4V2SNJ4-F1
#
_entry.id   AF-A0A4V2SNJ4-F1
#
_cell.length_a   1.000
_cell.length_b   1.000
_cell.length_c   1.000
_cell.angle_alpha   90.00
_cell.angle_beta   90.00
_cell.angle_gamma   90.00
#
_symmetry.space_group_name_H-M   'P 1'
#
loop_
_entity.id
_entity.type
_entity.pdbx_description
1 polymer ?
#
loop_
_entity_poly.entity_id
_entity_poly.type
_entity_poly.pdbx_seq_one_letter_code
_entity_poly.pdbx_strand_id
1 'polypeptide(L)'
;MAPPEVTSVFGPTSESSASRLGIVAACCALTSLLIGVVVMLGWALGETALTQFFTSRSAMQPATAASAILLGASILSASARRAGLAAVIALLAAFIAAQSLAEHLLGLDFGTDLLLFPHAVGAQPVNYTFPGRMAEPTATSFLLVAVAVLLASGRGRRASLMLTGCATAVLILVTIALLSHLYAVAPLAGILSFTQVAVPTAMALGASAIGTLALRPSAGWLGLLVGSSVAATAARWLVPTVAVVPAGVGWLASRGSDVGLYPVDFRLALTTALTVILLVALAL
;
A
#
# COMPACT_ATOMS: atom_id res chain seq x y z
N MET A 1 38.75 -3.60 48.28
CA MET A 1 37.62 -4.33 47.68
C MET A 1 36.95 -3.37 46.70
N ALA A 2 37.35 -3.43 45.42
CA ALA A 2 36.81 -2.55 44.38
C ALA A 2 35.44 -3.09 43.93
N PRO A 3 34.42 -2.24 43.71
CA PRO A 3 33.14 -2.69 43.18
C PRO A 3 33.26 -3.10 41.70
N PRO A 4 32.45 -4.06 41.23
CA PRO A 4 32.57 -4.62 39.90
C PRO A 4 32.11 -3.62 38.82
N GLU A 5 32.87 -3.57 37.73
CA GLU A 5 32.51 -2.90 36.49
C GLU A 5 31.17 -3.44 35.97
N VAL A 6 30.17 -2.55 35.92
CA VAL A 6 28.93 -2.82 35.19
C VAL A 6 29.27 -2.78 33.70
N THR A 7 29.39 -3.97 33.12
CA THR A 7 29.44 -4.15 31.67
C THR A 7 28.17 -3.55 31.07
N SER A 8 28.31 -2.37 30.47
CA SER A 8 27.24 -1.75 29.69
C SER A 8 26.88 -2.68 28.54
N VAL A 9 25.72 -3.33 28.65
CA VAL A 9 25.08 -4.07 27.57
C VAL A 9 24.69 -3.03 26.52
N PHE A 10 25.52 -2.91 25.49
CA PHE A 10 25.25 -2.10 24.31
C PHE A 10 23.90 -2.53 23.69
N GLY A 11 22.84 -1.77 24.00
CA GLY A 11 21.66 -1.74 23.14
C GLY A 11 22.07 -1.27 21.73
N PRO A 12 21.33 -1.65 20.67
CA PRO A 12 21.68 -1.25 19.30
C PRO A 12 21.84 0.27 19.25
N THR A 13 23.01 0.74 18.82
CA THR A 13 23.29 2.15 18.61
C THR A 13 22.25 2.73 17.63
N SER A 14 21.80 3.95 17.88
CA SER A 14 20.78 4.64 17.07
C SER A 14 21.09 4.64 15.56
N GLU A 15 22.38 4.59 15.21
CA GLU A 15 22.88 4.47 13.83
C GLU A 15 22.53 3.13 13.15
N SER A 16 22.52 2.01 13.89
CA SER A 16 22.15 0.68 13.34
C SER A 16 20.66 0.59 12.99
N SER A 17 19.81 1.29 13.73
CA SER A 17 18.37 1.30 13.47
C SER A 17 18.01 2.20 12.28
N ALA A 18 18.66 3.37 12.19
CA ALA A 18 18.47 4.30 11.07
C ALA A 18 18.91 3.70 9.72
N SER A 19 20.00 2.95 9.69
CA SER A 19 20.48 2.28 8.47
C SER A 19 19.54 1.16 8.00
N ARG A 20 19.01 0.34 8.92
CA ARG A 20 18.02 -0.70 8.59
C ARG A 20 16.74 -0.13 7.99
N LEU A 21 16.24 0.99 8.53
CA LEU A 21 15.03 1.64 8.03
C LEU A 21 15.24 2.28 6.66
N GLY A 22 16.43 2.81 6.39
CA GLY A 22 16.82 3.25 5.05
C GLY A 22 16.80 2.10 4.02
N ILE A 23 17.26 0.90 4.42
CA ILE A 23 17.19 -0.30 3.58
C ILE A 23 15.73 -0.69 3.32
N VAL A 24 14.87 -0.70 4.35
CA VAL A 24 13.44 -0.99 4.18
C VAL A 24 12.80 0.00 3.20
N ALA A 25 13.05 1.30 3.37
CA ALA A 25 12.55 2.32 2.46
C ALA A 25 13.00 2.06 1.01
N ALA A 26 14.28 1.74 0.81
CA ALA A 26 14.84 1.44 -0.51
C ALA A 26 14.26 0.17 -1.14
N CYS A 27 14.14 -0.93 -0.38
CA CYS A 27 13.55 -2.18 -0.84
C CYS A 27 12.09 -1.98 -1.25
N CYS A 28 11.29 -1.34 -0.41
CA CYS A 28 9.89 -1.03 -0.70
C CYS A 28 9.75 -0.12 -1.94
N ALA A 29 10.59 0.89 -2.07
CA ALA A 29 10.59 1.79 -3.22
C ALA A 29 10.99 1.08 -4.51
N LEU A 30 12.00 0.20 -4.46
CA LEU A 30 12.43 -0.61 -5.59
C LEU A 30 11.33 -1.59 -6.00
N THR A 31 10.65 -2.23 -5.06
CA THR A 31 9.51 -3.11 -5.36
C THR A 31 8.40 -2.38 -6.11
N SER A 32 7.99 -1.20 -5.64
CA SER A 32 6.95 -0.41 -6.32
C SER A 32 7.38 0.01 -7.73
N LEU A 33 8.64 0.44 -7.88
CA LEU A 33 9.22 0.79 -9.18
C LEU A 33 9.23 -0.41 -10.13
N LEU A 34 9.75 -1.56 -9.68
CA LEU A 34 9.85 -2.76 -10.51
C LEU A 34 8.47 -3.29 -10.92
N ILE A 35 7.48 -3.27 -10.02
CA ILE A 35 6.10 -3.64 -10.38
C ILE A 35 5.59 -2.73 -11.49
N GLY A 36 5.78 -1.40 -11.37
CA GLY A 36 5.38 -0.46 -12.41
C GLY A 36 6.09 -0.72 -13.76
N VAL A 37 7.39 -1.03 -13.73
CA VAL A 37 8.17 -1.39 -14.93
C VAL A 37 7.65 -2.68 -15.57
N VAL A 38 7.40 -3.72 -14.77
CA VAL A 38 6.85 -5.00 -15.25
C VAL A 38 5.49 -4.80 -15.91
N VAL A 39 4.62 -3.99 -15.31
CA VAL A 39 3.30 -3.67 -15.89
C VAL A 39 3.44 -2.87 -17.18
N MET A 40 4.37 -1.91 -17.26
CA MET A 40 4.65 -1.18 -18.49
C MET A 40 5.13 -2.09 -19.62
N LEU A 41 5.99 -3.07 -19.30
CA LEU A 41 6.39 -4.11 -20.24
C LEU A 41 5.20 -4.98 -20.65
N GLY A 42 4.30 -5.30 -19.72
CA GLY A 42 3.04 -5.99 -20.01
C GLY A 42 2.20 -5.27 -21.05
N TRP A 43 2.02 -3.95 -20.92
CA TRP A 43 1.31 -3.15 -21.91
C TRP A 43 2.05 -3.07 -23.25
N ALA A 44 3.37 -2.94 -23.23
CA ALA A 44 4.18 -2.87 -24.45
C ALA A 44 4.18 -4.19 -25.24
N LEU A 45 4.16 -5.33 -24.53
CA LEU A 45 4.15 -6.68 -25.12
C LEU A 45 2.74 -7.20 -25.42
N GLY A 46 1.69 -6.54 -24.91
CA GLY A 46 0.32 -7.03 -24.98
C GLY A 46 0.04 -8.22 -24.06
N GLU A 47 0.90 -8.46 -23.07
CA GLU A 47 0.84 -9.60 -22.16
C GLU A 47 0.03 -9.27 -20.90
N THR A 48 -1.23 -9.76 -20.88
CA THR A 48 -2.19 -9.49 -19.80
C THR A 48 -1.70 -10.00 -18.44
N ALA A 49 -0.98 -11.14 -18.42
CA ALA A 49 -0.43 -11.73 -17.21
C ALA A 49 0.49 -10.77 -16.43
N LEU A 50 1.26 -9.93 -17.15
CA LEU A 50 2.16 -8.93 -16.55
C LEU A 50 1.42 -7.70 -16.04
N THR A 51 0.26 -7.36 -16.61
CA THR A 51 -0.58 -6.22 -16.20
C THR A 51 -1.53 -6.55 -15.04
N GLN A 52 -1.91 -7.82 -14.90
CA GLN A 52 -2.89 -8.30 -13.91
C GLN A 52 -2.25 -9.08 -12.75
N PHE A 53 -1.10 -9.71 -12.98
CA PHE A 53 -0.52 -10.76 -12.13
C PHE A 53 -1.48 -11.94 -11.92
N PHE A 54 -1.40 -12.89 -12.83
CA PHE A 54 -2.08 -14.21 -12.84
C PHE A 54 -3.60 -14.17 -12.60
N THR A 55 -4.00 -14.05 -11.33
CA THR A 55 -5.37 -14.30 -10.84
C THR A 55 -6.22 -13.04 -10.75
N SER A 56 -5.65 -11.84 -10.98
CA SER A 56 -6.42 -10.60 -10.86
C SER A 56 -7.37 -10.42 -12.03
N ARG A 57 -8.63 -10.13 -11.73
CA ARG A 57 -9.67 -9.81 -12.73
C ARG A 57 -9.55 -8.39 -13.28
N SER A 58 -8.53 -7.64 -12.87
CA SER A 58 -8.35 -6.25 -13.28
C SER A 58 -6.88 -5.95 -13.56
N ALA A 59 -6.61 -5.26 -14.67
CA ALA A 59 -5.28 -4.83 -15.05
C ALA A 59 -4.90 -3.52 -14.37
N MET A 60 -3.63 -3.39 -13.99
CA MET A 60 -3.05 -2.11 -13.58
C MET A 60 -2.88 -1.23 -14.81
N GLN A 61 -3.67 -0.15 -14.87
CA GLN A 61 -3.69 0.76 -16.02
C GLN A 61 -2.34 1.49 -16.20
N PRO A 62 -1.98 1.93 -17.42
CA PRO A 62 -0.69 2.56 -17.69
C PRO A 62 -0.39 3.78 -16.83
N ALA A 63 -1.34 4.70 -16.64
CA ALA A 63 -1.16 5.87 -15.77
C ALA A 63 -0.84 5.49 -14.31
N THR A 64 -1.43 4.39 -13.85
CA THR A 64 -1.14 3.80 -12.53
C THR A 64 0.29 3.27 -12.45
N ALA A 65 0.75 2.55 -13.48
CA ALA A 65 2.10 2.01 -13.54
C ALA A 65 3.16 3.13 -13.62
N ALA A 66 2.90 4.20 -14.37
CA ALA A 66 3.75 5.38 -14.40
C ALA A 66 3.85 6.02 -13.00
N SER A 67 2.72 6.16 -12.31
CA SER A 67 2.69 6.70 -10.94
C SER A 67 3.46 5.82 -9.94
N ALA A 68 3.41 4.49 -10.07
CA ALA A 68 4.21 3.57 -9.26
C ALA A 68 5.72 3.73 -9.50
N ILE A 69 6.14 3.82 -10.77
CA ILE A 69 7.54 4.08 -11.13
C ILE A 69 8.02 5.40 -10.52
N LEU A 70 7.23 6.47 -10.70
CA LEU A 70 7.57 7.81 -10.19
C LEU A 70 7.65 7.81 -8.66
N LEU A 71 6.68 7.24 -7.95
CA LEU A 71 6.74 7.18 -6.49
C LEU A 71 7.91 6.33 -5.98
N GLY A 72 8.17 5.18 -6.60
CA GLY A 72 9.35 4.38 -6.26
C GLY A 72 10.66 5.16 -6.47
N ALA A 73 10.82 5.83 -7.60
CA ALA A 73 11.98 6.67 -7.89
C ALA A 73 12.10 7.88 -6.93
N SER A 74 10.96 8.47 -6.56
CA SER A 74 10.89 9.56 -5.60
C SER A 74 11.35 9.13 -4.20
N ILE A 75 10.85 7.99 -3.70
CA ILE A 75 11.23 7.45 -2.39
C ILE A 75 12.71 7.03 -2.39
N LEU A 76 13.21 6.41 -3.45
CA LEU A 76 14.65 6.11 -3.60
C LEU A 76 15.50 7.38 -3.55
N SER A 77 15.07 8.43 -4.25
CA SER A 77 15.75 9.73 -4.24
C SER A 77 15.73 10.37 -2.85
N ALA A 78 14.62 10.26 -2.12
CA ALA A 78 14.50 10.74 -0.75
C ALA A 78 15.43 9.98 0.20
N SER A 79 15.49 8.64 0.10
CA SER A 79 16.40 7.78 0.86
C SER A 79 17.87 8.10 0.57
N ALA A 80 18.20 8.45 -0.68
CA ALA A 80 19.53 8.92 -1.09
C ALA A 80 19.83 10.39 -0.69
N ARG A 81 19.00 11.00 0.16
CA ARG A 81 19.12 12.40 0.63
C ARG A 81 19.04 13.46 -0.48
N ARG A 82 18.47 13.12 -1.64
CA ARG A 82 18.23 14.04 -2.77
C ARG A 82 16.82 14.62 -2.71
N ALA A 83 16.52 15.37 -1.64
CA ALA A 83 15.17 15.84 -1.33
C ALA A 83 14.51 16.69 -2.45
N GLY A 84 15.29 17.53 -3.16
CA GLY A 84 14.77 18.32 -4.28
C GLY A 84 14.32 17.46 -5.45
N LEU A 85 15.13 16.47 -5.85
CA LEU A 85 14.78 15.52 -6.91
C LEU A 85 13.56 14.67 -6.52
N ALA A 86 13.53 14.18 -5.28
CA ALA A 86 12.38 13.45 -4.75
C ALA A 86 11.11 14.29 -4.81
N ALA A 87 11.17 15.57 -4.44
CA ALA A 87 10.02 16.46 -4.49
C ALA A 87 9.51 16.67 -5.92
N VAL A 88 10.40 16.90 -6.89
CA VAL A 88 10.01 17.06 -8.30
C VAL A 88 9.33 15.79 -8.83
N ILE A 89 9.91 14.61 -8.58
CA ILE A 89 9.33 13.34 -9.02
C ILE A 89 7.98 13.06 -8.33
N ALA A 90 7.87 13.34 -7.03
CA ALA A 90 6.61 13.21 -6.29
C ALA A 90 5.53 14.19 -6.80
N LEU A 91 5.89 15.41 -7.18
CA LEU A 91 4.96 16.38 -7.77
C LEU A 91 4.40 15.88 -9.11
N LEU A 92 5.23 15.25 -9.94
CA LEU A 92 4.77 14.63 -11.19
C LEU A 92 3.79 13.47 -10.92
N ALA A 93 4.08 12.60 -9.96
CA ALA A 93 3.16 11.54 -9.57
C ALA A 93 1.84 12.10 -9.00
N ALA A 94 1.92 13.14 -8.16
CA ALA A 94 0.76 13.84 -7.62
C ALA A 94 -0.09 14.46 -8.73
N PHE A 95 0.54 15.06 -9.74
CA PHE A 95 -0.15 15.66 -10.88
C PHE A 95 -0.96 14.62 -11.67
N ILE A 96 -0.36 13.48 -12.02
CA ILE A 96 -1.05 12.39 -12.76
C ILE A 96 -2.25 11.87 -11.95
N ALA A 97 -2.05 11.63 -10.66
CA ALA A 97 -3.11 11.14 -9.77
C ALA A 97 -4.22 12.18 -9.56
N ALA A 98 -3.88 13.45 -9.37
CA ALA A 98 -4.83 14.55 -9.21
C ALA A 98 -5.66 14.78 -10.48
N GLN A 99 -5.03 14.70 -11.65
CA GLN A 99 -5.70 14.78 -12.93
C GLN A 99 -6.73 13.64 -13.07
N SER A 100 -6.32 12.39 -12.82
CA SER A 100 -7.24 11.23 -12.87
C SER A 100 -8.42 11.39 -11.90
N LEU A 101 -8.18 11.95 -10.71
CA LEU A 101 -9.22 12.21 -9.72
C LEU A 101 -10.16 13.34 -10.16
N ALA A 102 -9.63 14.41 -10.76
CA ALA A 102 -10.43 15.49 -11.32
C ALA A 102 -11.35 15.00 -12.44
N GLU A 103 -10.88 14.08 -13.29
CA GLU A 103 -11.72 13.46 -14.33
C GLU A 103 -12.89 12.67 -13.74
N HIS A 104 -12.67 11.94 -12.63
CA HIS A 104 -13.74 11.21 -11.93
C HIS A 104 -14.74 12.16 -11.24
N LEU A 105 -14.25 13.16 -10.51
CA LEU A 105 -15.10 13.99 -9.66
C LEU A 105 -15.82 15.11 -10.42
N LEU A 106 -15.18 15.66 -11.45
CA LEU A 106 -15.71 16.78 -12.23
C LEU A 106 -16.30 16.34 -13.58
N GLY A 107 -16.17 15.06 -13.95
CA GLY A 107 -16.60 14.55 -15.25
C GLY A 107 -15.83 15.13 -16.42
N LEU A 108 -14.60 15.61 -16.18
CA LEU A 108 -13.72 16.13 -17.21
C LEU A 108 -13.08 14.97 -18.00
N ASP A 109 -12.71 15.26 -19.24
CA ASP A 109 -11.88 14.38 -20.06
C ASP A 109 -10.67 15.19 -20.55
N PHE A 110 -9.49 14.89 -20.02
CA PHE A 110 -8.25 15.51 -20.46
C PHE A 110 -7.60 14.75 -21.62
N GLY A 111 -8.18 13.63 -22.05
CA GLY A 111 -7.64 12.79 -23.12
C GLY A 111 -6.35 12.04 -22.75
N THR A 112 -5.99 11.99 -21.47
CA THR A 112 -4.73 11.40 -21.02
C THR A 112 -4.75 9.89 -20.88
N ASP A 113 -5.94 9.31 -20.80
CA ASP A 113 -6.16 7.89 -20.54
C ASP A 113 -5.53 6.99 -21.61
N LEU A 114 -5.48 7.47 -22.85
CA LEU A 114 -4.99 6.74 -24.03
C LEU A 114 -3.62 7.22 -24.52
N LEU A 115 -2.92 8.07 -23.76
CA LEU A 115 -1.57 8.53 -24.15
C LEU A 115 -0.56 7.39 -24.23
N LEU A 116 -0.70 6.40 -23.35
CA LEU A 116 0.20 5.25 -23.27
C LEU A 116 -0.52 3.99 -23.75
N PHE A 117 0.02 3.40 -24.82
CA PHE A 117 -0.49 2.16 -25.41
C PHE A 117 -1.98 2.19 -25.82
N PRO A 118 -2.45 3.19 -26.59
CA PRO A 118 -3.87 3.38 -26.93
C PRO A 118 -4.52 2.12 -27.51
N HIS A 119 -3.83 1.43 -28.42
CA HIS A 119 -4.33 0.21 -29.04
C HIS A 119 -4.49 -0.95 -28.03
N ALA A 120 -3.51 -1.15 -27.15
CA ALA A 120 -3.57 -2.21 -26.15
C ALA A 120 -4.60 -1.92 -25.07
N VAL A 121 -4.74 -0.65 -24.67
CA VAL A 121 -5.76 -0.20 -23.71
C VAL A 121 -7.17 -0.36 -24.28
N GLY A 122 -7.38 -0.02 -25.55
CA GLY A 122 -8.66 -0.21 -26.23
C GLY A 122 -9.03 -1.68 -26.47
N ALA A 123 -8.04 -2.58 -26.50
CA ALA A 123 -8.24 -4.02 -26.72
C ALA A 123 -8.39 -4.83 -25.41
N GLN A 124 -8.57 -4.16 -24.26
CA GLN A 124 -8.70 -4.85 -22.98
C GLN A 124 -9.93 -5.78 -22.97
N PRO A 125 -9.81 -7.02 -22.45
CA PRO A 125 -10.91 -7.99 -22.45
C PRO A 125 -12.01 -7.63 -21.43
N VAL A 126 -11.70 -6.77 -20.47
CA VAL A 126 -12.64 -6.26 -19.47
C VAL A 126 -13.17 -4.91 -19.96
N ASN A 127 -14.49 -4.75 -19.98
CA ASN A 127 -15.12 -3.47 -20.32
C ASN A 127 -14.99 -2.50 -19.13
N TYR A 128 -13.96 -1.68 -19.16
CA TYR A 128 -13.79 -0.55 -18.24
C TYR A 128 -14.65 0.63 -18.69
N THR A 129 -15.29 1.32 -17.74
CA THR A 129 -16.01 2.57 -18.02
C THR A 129 -15.08 3.64 -18.59
N PHE A 130 -13.85 3.71 -18.07
CA PHE A 130 -12.80 4.63 -18.49
C PHE A 130 -11.49 3.86 -18.73
N PRO A 131 -11.29 3.24 -19.91
CA PRO A 131 -10.09 2.47 -20.22
C PRO A 131 -8.83 3.34 -20.13
N GLY A 132 -7.77 2.85 -19.47
CA GLY A 132 -6.52 3.59 -19.31
C GLY A 132 -6.47 4.54 -18.10
N ARG A 133 -7.64 4.92 -17.56
CA ARG A 133 -7.75 5.81 -16.41
C ARG A 133 -7.46 5.11 -15.10
N MET A 134 -6.78 5.79 -14.17
CA MET A 134 -6.62 5.27 -12.80
C MET A 134 -7.99 5.22 -12.11
N ALA A 135 -8.37 4.07 -11.56
CA ALA A 135 -9.56 3.98 -10.72
C ALA A 135 -9.54 5.01 -9.56
N GLU A 136 -10.69 5.57 -9.20
CA GLU A 136 -10.81 6.59 -8.15
C GLU A 136 -10.09 6.27 -6.81
N PRO A 137 -10.27 5.10 -6.17
CA PRO A 137 -9.54 4.78 -4.94
C PRO A 137 -8.03 4.65 -5.17
N THR A 138 -7.63 4.28 -6.39
CA THR A 138 -6.22 4.19 -6.79
C THR A 138 -5.62 5.58 -6.95
N ALA A 139 -6.27 6.47 -7.70
CA ALA A 139 -5.85 7.87 -7.86
C ALA A 139 -5.71 8.58 -6.51
N THR A 140 -6.72 8.44 -5.64
CA THR A 140 -6.69 8.98 -4.27
C THR A 140 -5.49 8.44 -3.48
N SER A 141 -5.23 7.13 -3.57
CA SER A 141 -4.11 6.51 -2.84
C SER A 141 -2.75 7.00 -3.34
N PHE A 142 -2.54 7.06 -4.65
CA PHE A 142 -1.29 7.58 -5.23
C PHE A 142 -1.06 9.04 -4.87
N LEU A 143 -2.12 9.87 -4.90
CA LEU A 143 -2.05 11.27 -4.48
C LEU A 143 -1.66 11.40 -3.00
N LEU A 144 -2.28 10.62 -2.11
CA LEU A 144 -1.96 10.60 -0.68
C LEU A 144 -0.50 10.19 -0.42
N VAL A 145 0.02 9.17 -1.12
CA VAL A 145 1.42 8.79 -0.99
C VAL A 145 2.35 9.88 -1.53
N ALA A 146 2.02 10.48 -2.69
CA ALA A 146 2.82 11.57 -3.25
C ALA A 146 2.92 12.76 -2.28
N VAL A 147 1.79 13.16 -1.69
CA VAL A 147 1.74 14.20 -0.64
C VAL A 147 2.55 13.79 0.58
N ALA A 148 2.45 12.54 1.03
CA ALA A 148 3.22 12.02 2.15
C ALA A 148 4.74 12.10 1.88
N VAL A 149 5.20 11.78 0.67
CA VAL A 149 6.61 11.91 0.26
C VAL A 149 7.05 13.37 0.23
N LEU A 150 6.22 14.30 -0.28
CA LEU A 150 6.53 15.73 -0.25
C LEU A 150 6.70 16.25 1.19
N LEU A 151 5.83 15.81 2.10
CA LEU A 151 5.88 16.11 3.53
C LEU A 151 7.11 15.49 4.23
N ALA A 152 7.75 14.47 3.65
CA ALA A 152 8.94 13.84 4.21
C ALA A 152 10.14 14.81 4.29
N SER A 153 10.15 15.86 3.46
CA SER A 153 11.16 16.92 3.50
C SER A 153 10.84 18.03 4.52
N GLY A 154 9.57 18.18 4.94
CA GLY A 154 9.10 19.25 5.81
C GLY A 154 9.49 19.07 7.28
N ARG A 155 9.96 20.12 7.97
CA ARG A 155 10.36 20.03 9.38
C ARG A 155 9.14 20.12 10.32
N GLY A 156 9.19 19.40 11.45
CA GLY A 156 8.23 19.54 12.56
C GLY A 156 7.19 18.44 12.71
N ARG A 157 6.48 18.46 13.85
CA ARG A 157 5.52 17.43 14.27
C ARG A 157 4.31 17.32 13.34
N ARG A 158 3.79 18.44 12.82
CA ARG A 158 2.62 18.46 11.94
C ARG A 158 2.88 17.73 10.62
N ALA A 159 4.01 18.01 9.96
CA ALA A 159 4.41 17.32 8.73
C ALA A 159 4.55 15.81 8.95
N SER A 160 5.18 15.41 10.06
CA SER A 160 5.30 14.01 10.46
C SER A 160 3.93 13.33 10.69
N LEU A 161 3.00 13.99 11.38
CA LEU A 161 1.65 13.44 11.60
C LEU A 161 0.85 13.32 10.29
N MET A 162 0.93 14.32 9.42
CA MET A 162 0.24 14.29 8.12
C MET A 162 0.80 13.20 7.20
N LEU A 163 2.12 13.04 7.14
CA LEU A 163 2.77 11.95 6.41
C LEU A 163 2.29 10.59 6.92
N THR A 164 2.37 10.36 8.24
CA THR A 164 1.94 9.09 8.82
C THR A 164 0.45 8.87 8.57
N GLY A 165 -0.39 9.89 8.72
CA GLY A 165 -1.83 9.80 8.44
C GLY A 165 -2.14 9.40 7.00
N CYS A 166 -1.53 10.08 6.02
CA CYS A 166 -1.72 9.79 4.60
C CYS A 166 -1.26 8.37 4.25
N ALA A 167 -0.04 7.97 4.65
CA ALA A 167 0.47 6.65 4.35
C ALA A 167 -0.33 5.54 5.06
N THR A 168 -0.81 5.78 6.28
CA THR A 168 -1.66 4.82 7.01
C THR A 168 -3.04 4.68 6.36
N ALA A 169 -3.65 5.78 5.90
CA ALA A 169 -4.90 5.71 5.15
C ALA A 169 -4.75 4.85 3.89
N VAL A 170 -3.63 4.99 3.18
CA VAL A 170 -3.32 4.15 2.01
C VAL A 170 -3.15 2.68 2.40
N LEU A 171 -2.48 2.37 3.52
CA LEU A 171 -2.37 0.98 3.99
C LEU A 171 -3.72 0.35 4.34
N ILE A 172 -4.66 1.14 4.87
CA ILE A 172 -6.03 0.69 5.12
C ILE A 172 -6.72 0.36 3.79
N LEU A 173 -6.64 1.26 2.80
CA LEU A 173 -7.23 1.03 1.47
C LEU A 173 -6.61 -0.18 0.76
N VAL A 174 -5.29 -0.36 0.86
CA VAL A 174 -4.58 -1.53 0.31
C VAL A 174 -5.03 -2.80 1.02
N THR A 175 -5.18 -2.78 2.34
CA THR A 175 -5.69 -3.94 3.10
C THR A 175 -7.10 -4.32 2.64
N ILE A 176 -8.00 -3.33 2.50
CA ILE A 176 -9.35 -3.55 1.98
C ILE A 176 -9.31 -4.16 0.57
N ALA A 177 -8.47 -3.62 -0.32
CA ALA A 177 -8.31 -4.15 -1.67
C ALA A 177 -7.80 -5.60 -1.67
N LEU A 178 -6.78 -5.92 -0.88
CA LEU A 178 -6.23 -7.28 -0.80
C LEU A 178 -7.24 -8.27 -0.20
N LEU A 179 -7.97 -7.88 0.85
CA LEU A 179 -9.03 -8.71 1.44
C LEU A 179 -10.18 -8.95 0.45
N SER A 180 -10.53 -7.95 -0.37
CA SER A 180 -11.56 -8.12 -1.41
C SER A 180 -11.17 -9.20 -2.44
N HIS A 181 -9.88 -9.27 -2.81
CA HIS A 181 -9.35 -10.35 -3.66
C HIS A 181 -9.32 -11.68 -2.92
N LEU A 182 -8.84 -11.70 -1.67
CA LEU A 182 -8.70 -12.91 -0.87
C LEU A 182 -10.04 -13.62 -0.64
N TYR A 183 -11.10 -12.85 -0.38
CA TYR A 183 -12.44 -13.36 -0.12
C TYR A 183 -13.29 -13.49 -1.39
N ALA A 184 -12.72 -13.24 -2.57
CA ALA A 184 -13.41 -13.24 -3.87
C ALA A 184 -14.71 -12.41 -3.87
N VAL A 185 -14.72 -11.30 -3.13
CA VAL A 185 -15.90 -10.44 -2.99
C VAL A 185 -16.08 -9.63 -4.27
N ALA A 186 -17.30 -9.58 -4.77
CA ALA A 186 -17.66 -8.76 -5.91
C ALA A 186 -17.41 -7.26 -5.59
N PRO A 187 -17.04 -6.43 -6.59
CA PRO A 187 -16.96 -4.99 -6.39
C PRO A 187 -18.24 -4.46 -5.75
N LEU A 188 -18.13 -3.53 -4.80
CA LEU A 188 -19.32 -2.87 -4.24
C LEU A 188 -19.99 -2.05 -5.35
N ALA A 189 -21.21 -2.40 -5.71
CA ALA A 189 -22.07 -1.59 -6.56
C ALA A 189 -22.85 -0.56 -5.72
N GLY A 190 -23.05 0.66 -6.23
CA GLY A 190 -23.90 1.70 -5.60
C GLY A 190 -23.14 2.99 -5.25
N ILE A 191 -23.65 3.75 -4.26
CA ILE A 191 -23.14 5.09 -3.87
C ILE A 191 -21.66 5.04 -3.43
N LEU A 192 -21.20 3.90 -2.91
CA LEU A 192 -19.81 3.68 -2.49
C LEU A 192 -19.01 2.87 -3.52
N SER A 193 -19.32 3.02 -4.82
CA SER A 193 -18.74 2.25 -5.93
C SER A 193 -17.23 2.03 -5.78
N PHE A 194 -16.84 0.87 -5.25
CA PHE A 194 -15.45 0.53 -5.04
C PHE A 194 -15.03 -0.41 -6.16
N THR A 195 -14.47 0.18 -7.22
CA THR A 195 -13.91 -0.57 -8.34
C THR A 195 -12.76 -1.46 -7.84
N GLN A 196 -12.69 -2.70 -8.33
CA GLN A 196 -11.60 -3.61 -7.96
C GLN A 196 -10.24 -3.02 -8.36
N VAL A 197 -9.38 -2.80 -7.35
CA VAL A 197 -7.99 -2.40 -7.54
C VAL A 197 -7.20 -3.62 -7.97
N ALA A 198 -6.40 -3.54 -9.03
CA ALA A 198 -5.56 -4.66 -9.47
C ALA A 198 -4.57 -5.10 -8.38
N VAL A 199 -4.25 -6.40 -8.31
CA VAL A 199 -3.26 -6.94 -7.35
C VAL A 199 -1.89 -6.24 -7.44
N PRO A 200 -1.28 -6.07 -8.64
CA PRO A 200 -0.01 -5.34 -8.74
C PRO A 200 -0.12 -3.90 -8.26
N THR A 201 -1.26 -3.24 -8.44
CA THR A 201 -1.50 -1.89 -7.92
C THR A 201 -1.52 -1.86 -6.39
N ALA A 202 -2.23 -2.79 -5.75
CA ALA A 202 -2.27 -2.88 -4.28
C ALA A 202 -0.88 -3.16 -3.70
N MET A 203 -0.10 -4.03 -4.34
CA MET A 203 1.28 -4.32 -3.96
C MET A 203 2.19 -3.09 -4.09
N ALA A 204 2.12 -2.38 -5.22
CA ALA A 204 2.90 -1.16 -5.45
C ALA A 204 2.55 -0.05 -4.46
N LEU A 205 1.25 0.20 -4.23
CA LEU A 205 0.77 1.19 -3.24
C LEU A 205 1.18 0.82 -1.81
N GLY A 206 1.02 -0.45 -1.42
CA GLY A 206 1.43 -0.93 -0.11
C GLY A 206 2.93 -0.76 0.11
N ALA A 207 3.73 -1.14 -0.88
CA ALA A 207 5.17 -0.94 -0.85
C ALA A 207 5.53 0.56 -0.77
N SER A 208 4.96 1.43 -1.61
CA SER A 208 5.22 2.87 -1.56
C SER A 208 4.79 3.50 -0.24
N ALA A 209 3.67 3.09 0.36
CA ALA A 209 3.21 3.58 1.66
C ALA A 209 4.15 3.16 2.80
N ILE A 210 4.56 1.89 2.87
CA ILE A 210 5.54 1.40 3.85
C ILE A 210 6.89 2.12 3.66
N GLY A 211 7.35 2.24 2.41
CA GLY A 211 8.59 2.93 2.09
C GLY A 211 8.57 4.39 2.52
N THR A 212 7.43 5.07 2.36
CA THR A 212 7.24 6.46 2.81
C THR A 212 7.25 6.59 4.33
N LEU A 213 6.60 5.66 5.05
CA LEU A 213 6.65 5.62 6.52
C LEU A 213 8.08 5.41 7.03
N ALA A 214 8.87 4.57 6.34
CA ALA A 214 10.25 4.30 6.68
C ALA A 214 11.19 5.50 6.47
N LEU A 215 10.81 6.52 5.67
CA LEU A 215 11.53 7.79 5.57
C LEU A 215 11.48 8.59 6.89
N ARG A 216 10.48 8.36 7.75
CA ARG A 216 10.31 9.02 9.06
C ARG A 216 9.95 8.03 10.16
N PRO A 217 10.90 7.19 10.60
CA PRO A 217 10.62 6.09 11.53
C PRO A 217 10.19 6.55 12.93
N SER A 218 10.57 7.76 13.34
CA SER A 218 10.21 8.35 14.62
C SER A 218 8.86 9.09 14.60
N ALA A 219 8.12 9.06 13.50
CA ALA A 219 6.82 9.70 13.36
C ALA A 219 5.64 8.75 13.63
N GLY A 220 4.65 9.24 14.39
CA GLY A 220 3.36 8.58 14.59
C GLY A 220 3.44 7.19 15.23
N TRP A 221 2.56 6.28 14.82
CA TRP A 221 2.47 4.92 15.38
C TRP A 221 3.69 4.06 15.06
N LEU A 222 4.40 4.33 13.96
CA LEU A 222 5.59 3.58 13.59
C LEU A 222 6.73 3.78 14.62
N GLY A 223 6.80 4.95 15.25
CA GLY A 223 7.73 5.20 16.35
C GLY A 223 7.53 4.26 17.55
N LEU A 224 6.29 3.79 17.77
CA LEU A 224 5.98 2.80 18.82
C LEU A 224 6.49 1.40 18.45
N LEU A 225 6.60 1.07 17.16
CA LEU A 225 7.13 -0.20 16.67
C LEU A 225 8.66 -0.21 16.56
N VAL A 226 9.27 0.92 16.24
CA VAL A 226 10.72 1.03 16.02
C VAL A 226 11.50 1.16 17.33
N GLY A 227 10.85 1.55 18.43
CA GLY A 227 11.50 1.67 19.74
C GLY A 227 12.17 0.39 20.27
N SER A 228 13.05 0.53 21.26
CA SER A 228 13.70 -0.59 21.96
C SER A 228 12.92 -1.07 23.20
N SER A 229 11.73 -0.51 23.44
CA SER A 229 10.92 -0.86 24.62
C SER A 229 10.33 -2.27 24.51
N VAL A 230 10.02 -2.87 25.65
CA VAL A 230 9.28 -4.15 25.71
C VAL A 230 7.97 -4.06 24.93
N ALA A 231 7.28 -2.93 25.02
CA ALA A 231 6.07 -2.65 24.23
C ALA A 231 6.33 -2.66 22.72
N ALA A 232 7.46 -2.10 22.25
CA ALA A 232 7.82 -2.12 20.84
C ALA A 232 8.15 -3.54 20.35
N THR A 233 8.86 -4.33 21.16
CA THR A 233 9.14 -5.74 20.86
C THR A 233 7.84 -6.53 20.77
N ALA A 234 6.93 -6.39 21.73
CA ALA A 234 5.62 -7.04 21.69
C ALA A 234 4.80 -6.59 20.47
N ALA A 235 4.77 -5.28 20.17
CA ALA A 235 4.01 -4.73 19.06
C ALA A 235 4.50 -5.21 17.68
N ARG A 236 5.79 -5.50 17.51
CA ARG A 236 6.35 -6.10 16.27
C ARG A 236 5.79 -7.48 15.97
N TRP A 237 5.37 -8.22 16.99
CA TRP A 237 4.72 -9.53 16.83
C TRP A 237 3.20 -9.39 16.83
N LEU A 238 2.65 -8.58 17.72
CA LEU A 238 1.20 -8.42 17.86
C LEU A 238 0.58 -7.76 16.64
N VAL A 239 1.12 -6.65 16.11
CA VAL A 239 0.51 -5.94 14.96
C VAL A 239 0.34 -6.84 13.73
N PRO A 240 1.39 -7.53 13.24
CA PRO A 240 1.20 -8.43 12.11
C PRO A 240 0.28 -9.61 12.44
N THR A 241 0.34 -10.16 13.66
CA THR A 241 -0.53 -11.28 14.07
C THR A 241 -2.01 -10.86 14.10
N VAL A 242 -2.31 -9.69 14.69
CA VAL A 242 -3.65 -9.10 14.76
C VAL A 242 -4.18 -8.72 13.37
N ALA A 243 -3.31 -8.46 12.39
CA ALA A 243 -3.72 -8.24 11.01
C ALA A 243 -3.97 -9.57 10.25
N VAL A 244 -3.08 -10.56 10.42
CA VAL A 244 -3.11 -11.82 9.66
C VAL A 244 -4.17 -12.80 10.18
N VAL A 245 -4.37 -12.88 11.51
CA VAL A 245 -5.32 -13.82 12.11
C VAL A 245 -6.77 -13.58 11.64
N PRO A 246 -7.34 -12.36 11.75
CA PRO A 246 -8.68 -12.10 11.24
C PRO A 246 -8.79 -12.36 9.73
N ALA A 247 -7.74 -12.00 8.98
CA ALA A 247 -7.69 -12.22 7.53
C ALA A 247 -7.82 -13.72 7.20
N GLY A 248 -7.04 -14.56 7.86
CA GLY A 248 -7.04 -16.02 7.70
C GLY A 248 -8.34 -16.68 8.19
N VAL A 249 -8.87 -16.24 9.33
CA VAL A 249 -10.17 -16.71 9.84
C VAL A 249 -11.29 -16.39 8.86
N GLY A 250 -11.35 -15.16 8.36
CA GLY A 250 -12.35 -14.76 7.36
C GLY A 250 -12.23 -15.56 6.06
N TRP A 251 -11.01 -15.90 5.64
CA TRP A 251 -10.78 -16.69 4.43
C TRP A 251 -11.22 -18.14 4.61
N LEU A 252 -10.87 -18.76 5.74
CA LEU A 252 -11.31 -20.11 6.06
C LEU A 252 -12.85 -20.15 6.19
N ALA A 253 -13.43 -19.11 6.78
CA ALA A 253 -14.87 -19.00 6.93
C ALA A 253 -15.59 -18.75 5.58
N SER A 254 -15.02 -17.97 4.68
CA SER A 254 -15.58 -17.81 3.33
C SER A 254 -15.58 -19.15 2.60
N ARG A 255 -14.47 -19.90 2.65
CA ARG A 255 -14.37 -21.23 2.04
C ARG A 255 -15.36 -22.24 2.60
N GLY A 256 -15.56 -22.26 3.92
CA GLY A 256 -16.53 -23.16 4.56
C GLY A 256 -17.97 -22.87 4.11
N SER A 257 -18.33 -21.60 3.96
CA SER A 257 -19.62 -21.20 3.42
C SER A 257 -19.76 -21.58 1.94
N ASP A 258 -18.72 -21.40 1.13
CA ASP A 258 -18.73 -21.71 -0.31
C ASP A 258 -18.98 -23.20 -0.61
N VAL A 259 -18.48 -24.10 0.25
CA VAL A 259 -18.73 -25.56 0.12
C VAL A 259 -20.01 -26.02 0.82
N GLY A 260 -20.81 -25.10 1.37
CA GLY A 260 -22.11 -25.38 1.97
C GLY A 260 -22.07 -25.93 3.39
N LEU A 261 -20.96 -25.79 4.13
CA LEU A 261 -20.90 -26.23 5.54
C LEU A 261 -21.86 -25.44 6.44
N TYR A 262 -22.16 -24.18 6.09
CA TYR A 262 -23.12 -23.33 6.80
C TYR A 262 -23.61 -22.14 5.94
N PRO A 263 -24.75 -21.53 6.31
CA PRO A 263 -25.30 -20.37 5.61
C PRO A 263 -24.42 -19.11 5.67
N VAL A 264 -24.56 -18.24 4.68
CA VAL A 264 -23.81 -16.97 4.56
C VAL A 264 -24.03 -16.06 5.77
N ASP A 265 -25.24 -16.04 6.34
CA ASP A 265 -25.55 -15.22 7.52
C ASP A 265 -24.78 -15.69 8.76
N PHE A 266 -24.55 -17.00 8.88
CA PHE A 266 -23.78 -17.59 9.97
C PHE A 266 -22.27 -17.29 9.85
N ARG A 267 -21.77 -17.07 8.63
CA ARG A 267 -20.35 -16.76 8.37
C ARG A 267 -19.86 -15.56 9.17
N LEU A 268 -20.68 -14.51 9.28
CA LEU A 268 -20.31 -13.30 10.02
C LEU A 268 -20.13 -13.62 11.51
N ALA A 269 -21.11 -14.27 12.12
CA ALA A 269 -21.07 -14.66 13.53
C ALA A 269 -19.86 -15.57 13.83
N LEU A 270 -19.61 -16.57 12.98
CA LEU A 270 -18.47 -17.47 13.12
C LEU A 270 -17.13 -16.75 12.99
N THR A 271 -16.99 -15.89 11.97
CA THR A 271 -15.76 -15.12 11.75
C THR A 271 -15.47 -14.19 12.93
N THR A 272 -16.49 -13.49 13.42
CA THR A 272 -16.36 -12.60 14.58
C THR A 272 -16.00 -13.40 15.85
N ALA A 273 -16.71 -14.49 16.14
CA ALA A 273 -16.46 -15.30 17.33
C ALA A 273 -15.04 -15.89 17.33
N LEU A 274 -14.62 -16.53 16.23
CA LEU A 274 -13.28 -17.10 16.10
C LEU A 274 -12.19 -16.04 16.19
N THR A 275 -12.41 -14.88 15.56
CA THR A 275 -11.46 -13.77 15.63
C THR A 275 -11.32 -13.27 17.07
N VAL A 276 -12.42 -13.06 17.79
CA VAL A 276 -12.38 -12.62 19.20
C VAL A 276 -11.67 -13.66 20.07
N ILE A 277 -12.01 -14.94 19.94
CA ILE A 277 -11.39 -16.02 20.74
C ILE A 277 -9.88 -16.06 20.51
N LEU A 278 -9.44 -16.03 19.25
CA LEU A 278 -8.00 -16.09 18.92
C LEU A 278 -7.25 -14.84 19.35
N LEU A 279 -7.86 -13.65 19.22
CA LEU A 279 -7.25 -12.41 19.69
C LEU A 279 -7.17 -12.34 21.22
N VAL A 280 -8.17 -12.87 21.95
CA VAL A 280 -8.13 -13.00 23.40
C VAL A 280 -7.07 -14.01 23.82
N ALA A 281 -6.98 -15.16 23.16
CA ALA A 281 -5.94 -16.16 23.42
C ALA A 281 -4.52 -15.63 23.15
N LEU A 282 -4.37 -14.70 22.21
CA LEU A 282 -3.10 -14.01 21.94
C LEU A 282 -2.75 -12.98 23.03
N ALA A 283 -3.76 -12.45 23.73
CA ALA A 283 -3.60 -11.42 24.75
C ALA A 283 -3.36 -11.97 26.17
N LEU A 284 -3.69 -13.23 26.41
CA LEU A 284 -3.50 -13.96 27.68
C LEU A 284 -2.13 -14.64 27.72
#